data_AF-A0A1G6KRP9-F1
#
_entry.id   AF-A0A1G6KRP9-F1
#
_cell.length_a   1.000
_cell.length_b   1.000
_cell.length_c   1.000
_cell.angle_alpha   90.00
_cell.angle_beta   90.00
_cell.angle_gamma   90.00
#
_symmetry.space_group_name_H-M   'P 1'
#
loop_
_entity.id
_entity.type
_entity.pdbx_description
1 polymer ?
#
loop_
_entity_poly.entity_id
_entity_poly.type
_entity_poly.pdbx_seq_one_letter_code
_entity_poly.pdbx_strand_id
1 'polypeptide(L)'
;MPELNRLGEFTGPEFDVWFLRLMIRHHRGTLTVAEAATRHAAHPQVRDTAAVMVAEQQREIGAMTASLTGLGAETCCPGDDVYPVNTCV
;
A
#
# COMPACT_ATOMS: atom_id res chain seq x y z
N MET A 1 -1.27 -0.32 -14.63
CA MET A 1 -1.80 0.38 -13.44
C MET A 1 -2.68 1.54 -13.90
N PRO A 2 -3.92 1.29 -14.33
CA PRO A 2 -4.89 2.35 -14.65
C PRO A 2 -5.05 3.41 -13.55
N GLU A 3 -4.73 3.06 -12.32
CA GLU A 3 -4.87 3.88 -11.12
C GLU A 3 -3.82 5.00 -11.05
N LEU A 4 -2.65 4.82 -11.69
CA LEU A 4 -1.67 5.91 -11.82
C LEU A 4 -2.16 7.02 -12.76
N ASN A 5 -2.97 6.68 -13.77
CA ASN A 5 -3.58 7.68 -14.62
C ASN A 5 -4.60 8.51 -13.83
N ARG A 6 -5.40 7.82 -12.99
CA ARG A 6 -6.40 8.46 -12.12
C ARG A 6 -5.78 9.36 -11.06
N LEU A 7 -4.59 9.00 -10.54
CA LEU A 7 -3.85 9.87 -9.63
C LEU A 7 -3.49 11.22 -10.26
N GLY A 8 -3.20 11.26 -11.57
CA GLY A 8 -2.91 12.48 -12.32
C GLY A 8 -4.10 13.42 -12.51
N GLU A 9 -5.32 12.98 -12.17
CA GLU A 9 -6.54 13.80 -12.24
C GLU A 9 -6.74 14.65 -10.97
N PHE A 10 -6.02 14.35 -9.89
CA PHE A 10 -6.15 15.04 -8.60
C PHE A 10 -5.00 16.02 -8.35
N THR A 11 -5.27 17.04 -7.55
CA THR A 11 -4.29 18.01 -7.07
C THR A 11 -4.57 18.35 -5.61
N GLY A 12 -3.59 18.88 -4.87
CA GLY A 12 -3.80 19.36 -3.51
C GLY A 12 -4.22 18.24 -2.53
N PRO A 13 -5.04 18.53 -1.52
CA PRO A 13 -5.43 17.55 -0.49
C PRO A 13 -6.08 16.28 -1.05
N GLU A 14 -6.84 16.38 -2.14
CA GLU A 14 -7.45 15.24 -2.81
C GLU A 14 -6.39 14.31 -3.41
N PHE A 15 -5.30 14.87 -3.95
CA PHE A 15 -4.17 14.09 -4.42
C PHE A 15 -3.50 13.34 -3.27
N ASP A 16 -3.25 14.00 -2.14
CA ASP A 16 -2.59 13.39 -0.98
C ASP A 16 -3.39 12.20 -0.45
N VAL A 17 -4.72 12.36 -0.31
CA VAL A 17 -5.62 11.29 0.12
C VAL A 17 -5.58 10.12 -0.86
N TRP A 18 -5.64 10.38 -2.17
CA TRP A 18 -5.64 9.31 -3.17
C TRP A 18 -4.29 8.60 -3.22
N PHE A 19 -3.19 9.36 -3.22
CA PHE A 19 -1.83 8.83 -3.20
C PHE A 19 -1.61 7.89 -2.02
N LEU A 20 -1.94 8.33 -0.80
CA LEU A 20 -1.78 7.53 0.41
C LEU A 20 -2.60 6.25 0.36
N ARG A 21 -3.86 6.32 -0.09
CA ARG A 21 -4.71 5.13 -0.24
C ARG A 21 -4.15 4.15 -1.28
N LEU A 22 -3.64 4.64 -2.40
CA LEU A 22 -3.01 3.81 -3.43
C LEU A 22 -1.75 3.13 -2.92
N MET A 23 -0.89 3.86 -2.22
CA MET A 23 0.36 3.33 -1.67
C MET A 23 0.12 2.32 -0.56
N ILE A 24 -0.86 2.55 0.33
CA ILE A 24 -1.25 1.55 1.34
C ILE A 24 -1.69 0.24 0.66
N ARG A 25 -2.51 0.31 -0.39
CA ARG A 25 -2.93 -0.87 -1.14
C ARG A 25 -1.76 -1.57 -1.84
N HIS A 26 -0.90 -0.80 -2.49
CA HIS A 26 0.31 -1.29 -3.15
C HIS A 26 1.20 -2.07 -2.16
N HIS A 27 1.49 -1.49 -1.00
CA HIS A 27 2.31 -2.12 0.05
C HIS A 27 1.66 -3.35 0.68
N ARG A 28 0.32 -3.36 0.87
CA ARG A 28 -0.39 -4.56 1.33
C ARG A 28 -0.26 -5.71 0.32
N GLY A 29 -0.33 -5.41 -0.97
CA GLY A 29 -0.19 -6.41 -2.03
C GLY A 29 1.20 -7.05 -2.11
N THR A 30 2.24 -6.29 -1.81
CA THR A 30 3.64 -6.77 -1.85
C THR A 30 4.03 -7.57 -0.60
N LEU A 31 3.35 -7.37 0.55
CA LEU A 31 3.61 -8.13 1.79
C LEU A 31 3.46 -9.64 1.58
N THR A 32 2.42 -10.10 0.90
CA THR A 32 2.20 -11.53 0.61
C THR A 32 3.39 -12.15 -0.13
N VAL A 33 3.97 -11.43 -1.09
CA VAL A 33 5.11 -11.89 -1.88
C VAL A 33 6.39 -11.89 -1.03
N ALA A 34 6.62 -10.83 -0.26
CA ALA A 34 7.79 -10.72 0.61
C ALA A 34 7.77 -11.80 1.71
N GLU A 35 6.62 -12.06 2.33
CA GLU A 35 6.45 -13.13 3.31
C GLU A 35 6.65 -14.53 2.71
N ALA A 36 6.25 -14.74 1.45
CA ALA A 36 6.57 -15.99 0.77
C ALA A 36 8.08 -16.13 0.54
N ALA A 37 8.75 -15.04 0.14
CA ALA A 37 10.18 -15.03 -0.10
C ALA A 37 11.01 -15.30 1.17
N THR A 38 10.59 -14.81 2.36
CA THR A 38 11.30 -15.13 3.62
C THR A 38 11.35 -16.62 3.91
N ARG A 39 10.30 -17.36 3.56
CA ARG A 39 10.19 -18.80 3.81
C ARG A 39 10.77 -19.67 2.71
N HIS A 40 10.62 -19.25 1.45
CA HIS A 40 10.80 -20.13 0.30
C HIS A 40 11.97 -19.77 -0.61
N ALA A 41 12.61 -18.61 -0.45
CA ALA A 41 13.73 -18.25 -1.31
C ALA A 41 14.94 -19.16 -1.09
N ALA A 42 15.55 -19.62 -2.19
CA ALA A 42 16.68 -20.55 -2.18
C ALA A 42 17.96 -19.93 -1.57
N HIS A 43 18.18 -18.64 -1.81
CA HIS A 43 19.36 -17.93 -1.33
C HIS A 43 19.08 -17.27 0.04
N PRO A 44 19.92 -17.52 1.07
CA PRO A 44 19.80 -16.86 2.38
C PRO A 44 19.66 -15.34 2.30
N GLN A 45 20.47 -14.69 1.47
CA GLN A 45 20.48 -13.25 1.29
C GLN A 45 19.13 -12.69 0.80
N VAL A 46 18.40 -13.48 -0.01
CA VAL A 46 17.07 -13.10 -0.50
C VAL A 46 16.04 -13.21 0.63
N ARG A 47 16.15 -14.22 1.49
CA ARG A 47 15.28 -14.36 2.67
C ARG A 47 15.49 -13.21 3.65
N ASP A 48 16.75 -12.84 3.90
CA ASP A 48 17.10 -11.73 4.80
C ASP A 48 16.58 -10.40 4.24
N THR A 49 16.77 -10.16 2.94
CA THR A 49 16.24 -8.96 2.26
C THR A 49 14.71 -8.93 2.35
N ALA A 50 14.04 -10.05 2.09
CA ALA A 50 12.59 -10.14 2.18
C ALA A 50 12.08 -9.85 3.60
N ALA A 51 12.80 -10.29 4.64
CA ALA A 51 12.43 -10.01 6.03
C ALA A 51 12.53 -8.52 6.36
N VAL A 52 13.58 -7.84 5.87
CA VAL A 52 13.70 -6.38 5.97
C VAL A 52 12.57 -5.68 5.23
N MET A 53 12.23 -6.13 4.01
CA MET A 53 11.13 -5.55 3.22
C MET A 53 9.77 -5.70 3.92
N VAL A 54 9.48 -6.84 4.56
CA VAL A 54 8.26 -7.00 5.35
C VAL A 54 8.19 -5.98 6.48
N ALA A 55 9.26 -5.85 7.26
CA ALA A 55 9.32 -4.92 8.38
C ALA A 55 9.19 -3.45 7.92
N GLU A 56 9.85 -3.09 6.83
CA GLU A 56 9.79 -1.75 6.25
C GLU A 56 8.38 -1.42 5.76
N GLN A 57 7.76 -2.30 4.96
CA GLN A 57 6.44 -2.01 4.41
C GLN A 57 5.35 -1.94 5.47
N GLN A 58 5.44 -2.72 6.55
CA GLN A 58 4.54 -2.59 7.69
C GLN A 58 4.70 -1.22 8.37
N ARG A 59 5.93 -0.73 8.52
CA ARG A 59 6.19 0.61 9.08
C ARG A 59 5.63 1.71 8.18
N GLU A 60 5.86 1.62 6.87
CA GLU A 60 5.35 2.59 5.90
C GLU A 60 3.82 2.60 5.83
N ILE A 61 3.16 1.43 5.88
CA ILE A 61 1.70 1.34 5.99
C ILE A 61 1.21 2.07 7.24
N GLY A 62 1.87 1.88 8.39
CA GLY A 62 1.52 2.58 9.63
C GLY A 62 1.65 4.10 9.50
N ALA A 63 2.76 4.58 8.94
CA ALA A 63 3.01 6.01 8.73
C ALA A 63 2.01 6.65 7.76
N MET A 64 1.69 5.97 6.66
CA MET A 64 0.70 6.44 5.68
C MET A 64 -0.71 6.43 6.25
N THR A 65 -1.07 5.41 7.04
CA THR A 65 -2.36 5.35 7.74
C THR A 65 -2.52 6.52 8.70
N ALA A 66 -1.49 6.80 9.51
CA ALA A 66 -1.50 7.94 10.42
C ALA A 66 -1.62 9.28 9.68
N SER A 67 -0.91 9.43 8.56
CA SER A 67 -1.00 10.63 7.71
C SER A 67 -2.41 10.81 7.14
N LEU A 68 -3.02 9.72 6.65
CA LEU A 68 -4.36 9.74 6.09
C LEU A 68 -5.43 10.10 7.13
N THR A 69 -5.30 9.55 8.36
CA THR A 69 -6.13 9.95 9.50
C THR A 69 -5.95 11.43 9.85
N GLY A 70 -4.72 11.94 9.80
CA GLY A 70 -4.43 13.37 10.00
C GLY A 70 -5.10 14.29 8.97
N LEU A 71 -5.36 13.78 7.76
CA LEU A 71 -6.13 14.46 6.72
C LEU A 71 -7.65 14.29 6.87
N GLY A 72 -8.13 13.60 7.92
CA GLY A 72 -9.54 13.31 8.14
C GLY A 72 -10.11 12.27 7.18
N ALA A 73 -9.25 11.48 6.52
CA ALA A 73 -9.65 10.44 5.58
C ALA A 73 -9.41 9.03 6.13
N GLU A 74 -10.24 8.08 5.70
CA GLU A 74 -10.11 6.67 6.07
C GLU A 74 -9.31 5.88 5.02
N THR A 75 -8.64 4.82 5.48
CA THR A 75 -7.80 3.89 4.68
C THR A 75 -8.56 3.05 3.68
N CYS A 76 -9.88 3.23 3.55
CA CYS A 76 -10.65 2.60 2.49
C CYS A 76 -9.95 2.85 1.15
N CYS A 77 -9.65 1.74 0.46
CA CYS A 77 -8.88 1.75 -0.77
C CYS A 77 -9.50 2.73 -1.75
N PRO A 78 -8.69 3.38 -2.60
CA PRO A 78 -9.27 4.18 -3.65
C PRO A 78 -10.00 3.22 -4.60
N GLY A 79 -11.31 3.42 -4.75
CA GLY A 79 -12.13 2.63 -5.65
C GLY A 79 -11.87 3.03 -7.10
N ASP A 80 -11.35 2.11 -7.89
CA ASP A 80 -11.61 2.02 -9.32
C ASP A 80 -12.88 1.20 -9.56
N ASP A 81 -13.62 1.44 -10.64
CA ASP A 81 -14.95 0.86 -10.94
C ASP A 81 -14.98 -0.69 -10.99
N VAL A 82 -13.80 -1.31 -10.87
CA VAL A 82 -13.55 -2.76 -10.82
C VAL A 82 -13.59 -3.32 -9.38
N TYR A 83 -13.36 -2.50 -8.35
CA TYR A 83 -13.38 -2.90 -6.94
C TYR A 83 -14.28 -1.98 -6.10
N PRO A 84 -15.54 -2.38 -5.82
CA PRO A 84 -16.49 -1.53 -5.11
C PRO A 84 -16.06 -1.25 -3.67
N VAL A 85 -16.28 0.00 -3.26
CA VAL A 85 -15.92 0.68 -2.00
C VAL A 85 -16.40 0.03 -0.68
N ASN A 86 -16.97 -1.18 -0.71
CA ASN A 86 -17.63 -1.82 0.45
C ASN A 86 -16.84 -2.97 1.08
N THR A 87 -15.55 -3.14 0.77
CA THR A 87 -14.74 -4.17 1.44
C THR A 87 -13.44 -3.57 1.94
N CYS A 88 -13.58 -2.63 2.87
CA CYS A 88 -12.49 -2.22 3.72
C CYS A 88 -12.31 -3.32 4.77
N VAL A 89 -11.35 -4.21 4.53
CA VAL A 89 -10.76 -5.08 5.55
C VAL A 89 -9.59 -4.34 6.21
#